data_AF-A0A7W0TZE1-F1
#
_entry.id   AF-A0A7W0TZE1-F1
#
_cell.length_a   1.000
_cell.length_b   1.000
_cell.length_c   1.000
_cell.angle_alpha   90.00
_cell.angle_beta   90.00
_cell.angle_gamma   90.00
#
_symmetry.space_group_name_H-M   'P 1'
#
loop_
_entity.id
_entity.type
_entity.pdbx_description
1 polymer ?
#
loop_
_entity_poly.entity_id
_entity_poly.type
_entity_poly.pdbx_seq_one_letter_code
_entity_poly.pdbx_strand_id
1 'polypeptide(L)'
;MGAPFAVLVAEELFASGCRLLVSVTSAGQLDPTLALPATILVDRALRGEGASHAYLPPSRYVAADAALLSAVADELARSGLAAVRGGTWTTDAPFRETRSALQAAAAEGLQAVEMEVAPLYAFAPACHRPVVCFALV
;
A
#
# COMPACT_ATOMS: atom_id res chain seq x y z
N MET A 1 -4.74 3.93 -10.87
CA MET A 1 -4.35 3.19 -12.09
C MET A 1 -3.85 1.86 -11.57
N GLY A 2 -4.56 0.76 -11.83
CA GLY A 2 -4.59 -0.38 -10.90
C GLY A 2 -3.36 -1.30 -10.83
N ALA A 3 -3.55 -2.35 -10.03
CA ALA A 3 -2.55 -3.25 -9.50
C ALA A 3 -1.54 -3.83 -10.53
N PRO A 4 -1.96 -4.34 -11.70
CA PRO A 4 -1.01 -4.90 -12.68
C PRO A 4 -0.03 -3.88 -13.24
N PHE A 5 -0.49 -2.63 -13.44
CA PHE A 5 0.35 -1.57 -14.00
C PHE A 5 1.42 -1.12 -13.01
N ALA A 6 1.07 -1.01 -11.72
CA ALA A 6 2.01 -0.65 -10.67
C ALA A 6 3.20 -1.64 -10.61
N VAL A 7 2.92 -2.94 -10.73
CA VAL A 7 3.99 -3.96 -10.71
C VAL A 7 4.77 -3.99 -12.02
N LEU A 8 4.11 -3.81 -13.18
CA LEU A 8 4.81 -3.68 -14.46
C LEU A 8 5.89 -2.58 -14.39
N VAL A 9 5.51 -1.40 -13.89
CA VAL A 9 6.44 -0.27 -13.73
C VAL A 9 7.53 -0.61 -12.70
N ALA A 10 7.19 -1.27 -11.59
CA ALA A 10 8.16 -1.68 -10.58
C ALA A 10 9.24 -2.62 -11.16
N GLU A 11 8.82 -3.65 -11.91
CA GLU A 11 9.72 -4.59 -12.59
C GLU A 11 10.67 -3.85 -13.55
N GLU A 12 10.13 -2.95 -14.38
CA GLU A 12 10.91 -2.14 -15.33
C GLU A 12 11.92 -1.23 -14.60
N LEU A 13 11.52 -0.60 -13.50
CA LEU A 13 12.40 0.25 -12.69
C LEU A 13 13.55 -0.57 -12.09
N PHE A 14 13.27 -1.73 -11.51
CA PHE A 14 14.30 -2.60 -10.93
C PHE A 14 15.20 -3.25 -11.98
N ALA A 15 14.66 -3.61 -13.16
CA ALA A 15 15.46 -4.01 -14.31
C ALA A 15 16.39 -2.88 -14.80
N SER A 16 15.97 -1.63 -14.64
CA SER A 16 16.72 -0.42 -15.00
C SER A 16 17.68 0.07 -13.91
N GLY A 17 17.91 -0.71 -12.85
CA GLY A 17 18.87 -0.38 -11.79
C GLY A 17 18.31 0.40 -10.60
N CYS A 18 16.99 0.47 -10.43
CA CYS A 18 16.37 0.97 -9.20
C CYS A 18 16.88 0.21 -7.97
N ARG A 19 17.15 0.93 -6.89
CA ARG A 19 17.66 0.37 -5.62
C ARG A 19 16.66 0.42 -4.48
N LEU A 20 15.63 1.26 -4.60
CA LEU A 20 14.54 1.46 -3.66
C LEU A 20 13.37 2.05 -4.42
N LEU A 21 12.22 1.40 -4.35
CA LEU A 21 10.98 1.94 -4.88
C LEU A 21 10.19 2.60 -3.75
N VAL A 22 9.92 3.90 -3.91
CA VAL A 22 8.97 4.64 -3.07
C VAL A 22 7.73 4.88 -3.91
N SER A 23 6.63 4.20 -3.58
CA SER A 23 5.33 4.42 -4.22
C SER A 23 4.53 5.44 -3.43
N VAL A 24 3.89 6.38 -4.13
CA VAL A 24 2.98 7.36 -3.54
C VAL A 24 1.69 7.32 -4.36
N THR A 25 0.58 6.95 -3.75
CA THR A 25 -0.74 6.87 -4.40
C THR A 25 -1.76 7.76 -3.70
N SER A 26 -2.78 8.20 -4.42
CA SER A 26 -3.97 8.82 -3.82
C SER A 26 -4.92 7.74 -3.31
N ALA A 27 -5.60 7.99 -2.20
CA ALA A 27 -6.47 7.01 -1.58
C ALA A 27 -7.77 7.64 -1.05
N GLY A 28 -8.82 6.83 -0.96
CA GLY A 28 -10.09 7.20 -0.33
C GLY A 28 -10.07 6.93 1.18
N GLN A 29 -10.63 7.83 1.98
CA GLN A 29 -10.73 7.65 3.43
C GLN A 29 -11.67 6.50 3.80
N LEU A 30 -11.20 5.57 4.64
CA LEU A 30 -12.03 4.54 5.28
C LEU A 30 -12.31 4.85 6.76
N ASP A 31 -11.29 5.34 7.48
CA ASP A 31 -11.42 5.71 8.88
C ASP A 31 -11.85 7.18 9.00
N PRO A 32 -13.09 7.48 9.44
CA PRO A 32 -13.58 8.85 9.55
C PRO A 32 -12.88 9.65 10.67
N THR A 33 -12.12 9.00 11.55
CA THR A 33 -11.35 9.67 12.60
C THR A 33 -9.98 10.16 12.10
N LEU A 34 -9.55 9.73 10.91
CA LEU A 34 -8.33 10.22 10.27
C LEU A 34 -8.48 11.70 9.89
N ALA A 35 -7.65 12.56 10.50
CA ALA A 35 -7.64 13.99 10.21
C ALA A 35 -7.02 14.26 8.83
N LEU A 36 -7.73 15.01 7.98
CA LEU A 36 -7.31 15.32 6.61
C LEU A 36 -6.66 16.72 6.49
N PRO A 37 -5.69 16.92 5.57
CA PRO A 37 -5.08 15.92 4.70
C PRO A 37 -4.18 14.95 5.46
N ALA A 38 -4.16 13.68 5.06
CA ALA A 38 -3.35 12.66 5.72
C ALA A 38 -2.37 11.98 4.76
N THR A 39 -1.15 11.77 5.23
CA THR A 39 -0.20 10.85 4.59
C THR A 39 -0.11 9.60 5.42
N ILE A 40 -0.39 8.45 4.82
CA ILE A 40 -0.29 7.14 5.45
C ILE A 40 1.00 6.47 4.96
N LEU A 41 1.90 6.14 5.87
CA LEU A 41 2.98 5.18 5.63
C LEU A 41 2.39 3.77 5.77
N VAL A 42 2.18 3.09 4.63
CA VAL A 42 1.35 1.89 4.60
C VAL A 42 2.11 0.70 5.17
N ASP A 43 1.59 0.07 6.22
CA ASP A 43 2.25 -1.06 6.89
C ASP A 43 1.74 -2.44 6.44
N ARG A 44 0.51 -2.48 5.92
CA ARG A 44 -0.11 -3.66 5.33
C ARG A 44 -1.20 -3.27 4.35
N ALA A 45 -1.49 -4.15 3.39
CA ALA A 45 -2.60 -3.99 2.47
C ALA A 45 -3.50 -5.24 2.45
N LEU A 46 -4.81 -5.04 2.51
CA LEU A 46 -5.82 -6.06 2.23
C LEU A 46 -5.81 -6.34 0.73
N ARG A 47 -5.65 -7.62 0.36
CA ARG A 47 -5.54 -8.09 -1.02
C ARG A 47 -6.93 -8.27 -1.65
N GLY A 48 -7.50 -7.17 -2.14
CA GLY A 48 -8.78 -7.15 -2.89
C GLY A 48 -8.60 -7.03 -4.40
N GLU A 49 -7.40 -7.32 -4.89
CA GLU A 49 -7.00 -7.27 -6.30
C GLU A 49 -6.40 -8.62 -6.75
N GLY A 50 -6.22 -8.81 -8.05
CA GLY A 50 -5.76 -10.08 -8.61
C GLY A 50 -4.24 -10.24 -8.76
N ALA A 51 -3.50 -9.16 -8.95
CA ALA A 51 -2.09 -9.22 -9.37
C ALA A 51 -1.17 -9.75 -8.26
N SER A 52 -1.43 -9.44 -6.99
CA SER A 52 -0.61 -9.96 -5.88
C SER A 52 -0.56 -11.49 -5.83
N HIS A 53 -1.61 -12.17 -6.29
CA HIS A 53 -1.71 -13.62 -6.30
C HIS A 53 -0.78 -14.31 -7.30
N ALA A 54 -0.24 -13.58 -8.28
CA ALA A 54 0.82 -14.07 -9.14
C ALA A 54 2.19 -14.12 -8.45
N TYR A 55 2.39 -13.35 -7.37
CA TYR A 55 3.68 -13.21 -6.68
C TYR A 55 3.74 -13.98 -5.36
N LEU A 56 2.64 -14.05 -4.61
CA LEU A 56 2.58 -14.74 -3.32
C LEU A 56 1.33 -15.63 -3.20
N PRO A 57 1.42 -16.77 -2.48
CA PRO A 57 0.26 -17.61 -2.16
C PRO A 57 -0.91 -16.79 -1.57
N PRO A 58 -2.16 -17.22 -1.74
CA PRO A 58 -3.32 -16.50 -1.21
C PRO A 58 -3.22 -16.26 0.30
N SER A 59 -3.41 -15.01 0.71
CA SER A 59 -3.51 -14.56 2.09
C SER A 59 -4.47 -13.38 2.15
N ARG A 60 -4.99 -13.04 3.34
CA ARG A 60 -5.85 -11.87 3.50
C ARG A 60 -5.07 -10.56 3.35
N TYR A 61 -3.88 -10.51 3.95
CA TYR A 61 -3.02 -9.34 3.96
C TYR A 61 -1.65 -9.65 3.37
N VAL A 62 -1.02 -8.59 2.88
CA VAL A 62 0.42 -8.53 2.64
C VAL A 62 1.01 -7.38 3.46
N ALA A 63 2.14 -7.61 4.11
CA ALA A 63 2.79 -6.64 4.98
C ALA A 63 3.97 -5.97 4.27
N ALA A 64 4.28 -4.73 4.66
CA ALA A 64 5.54 -4.08 4.29
C ALA A 64 6.74 -4.79 4.95
N ASP A 65 7.94 -4.56 4.41
CA ASP A 65 9.18 -4.95 5.09
C ASP A 65 9.34 -4.13 6.38
N ALA A 66 9.40 -4.81 7.53
CA ALA A 66 9.36 -4.14 8.84
C ALA A 66 10.60 -3.28 9.11
N ALA A 67 11.78 -3.70 8.62
CA ALA A 67 13.02 -2.97 8.84
C ALA A 67 13.07 -1.70 8.00
N LEU A 68 12.68 -1.79 6.71
CA LEU A 68 12.55 -0.64 5.82
C LEU A 68 11.50 0.34 6.33
N LEU A 69 10.35 -0.16 6.78
CA LEU A 69 9.28 0.66 7.33
C LEU A 69 9.74 1.46 8.57
N SER A 70 10.51 0.83 9.47
CA SER A 70 11.09 1.51 10.63
C SER A 70 12.08 2.59 10.20
N ALA A 71 12.99 2.29 9.27
CA ALA A 71 13.98 3.25 8.79
C ALA A 71 13.33 4.47 8.12
N VAL A 72 12.25 4.26 7.36
CA VAL A 72 11.48 5.34 6.73
C VAL A 72 10.74 6.16 7.79
N ALA A 73 10.13 5.53 8.79
CA ALA A 73 9.47 6.24 9.90
C ALA A 73 10.45 7.14 10.65
N ASP A 74 11.66 6.65 10.95
CA ASP A 74 12.71 7.43 11.60
C ASP A 74 13.17 8.62 10.75
N GLU A 75 13.27 8.45 9.43
CA GLU A 75 13.62 9.55 8.51
C GLU A 75 12.51 10.60 8.42
N LEU A 76 11.24 10.19 8.38
CA LEU A 76 10.10 11.11 8.38
C LEU A 76 10.10 11.97 9.66
N ALA A 77 10.33 11.35 10.81
CA ALA A 77 10.45 12.04 12.08
C ALA A 77 11.62 13.04 12.10
N ARG A 78 12.80 12.65 11.59
CA ARG A 78 13.95 13.55 11.46
C ARG A 78 13.71 14.70 10.50
N SER A 79 12.97 14.46 9.43
CA SER A 79 12.64 15.45 8.39
C SER A 79 11.46 16.35 8.76
N GLY A 80 10.78 16.10 9.89
CA GLY A 80 9.59 16.85 10.31
C GLY A 80 8.37 16.63 9.40
N LEU A 81 8.35 15.53 8.64
CA LEU A 81 7.25 15.16 7.76
C LEU A 81 6.25 14.30 8.52
N ALA A 82 5.00 14.75 8.58
CA ALA A 82 3.93 14.00 9.25
C ALA A 82 3.43 12.86 8.37
N ALA A 83 3.50 11.63 8.89
CA ALA A 83 2.79 10.48 8.33
C ALA A 83 2.26 9.62 9.46
N VAL A 84 1.05 9.09 9.29
CA VAL A 84 0.50 8.07 10.18
C VAL A 84 0.87 6.70 9.64
N ARG A 85 1.17 5.73 10.50
CA ARG A 85 1.32 4.34 10.08
C ARG A 85 -0.05 3.67 10.06
N GLY A 86 -0.34 2.91 9.01
CA GLY A 86 -1.51 2.02 9.03
C GLY A 86 -1.77 1.29 7.73
N GLY A 87 -2.92 0.61 7.67
CA GLY A 87 -3.23 -0.33 6.60
C GLY A 87 -4.16 0.24 5.53
N THR A 88 -4.04 -0.26 4.32
CA THR A 88 -4.94 0.05 3.21
C THR A 88 -5.74 -1.17 2.73
N TRP A 89 -6.82 -0.92 2.01
CA TRP A 89 -7.46 -1.90 1.14
C TRP A 89 -7.11 -1.61 -0.31
N THR A 90 -6.50 -2.58 -1.01
CA THR A 90 -6.25 -2.48 -2.45
C THR A 90 -7.41 -3.12 -3.23
N THR A 91 -8.02 -2.39 -4.16
CA THR A 91 -9.13 -2.87 -5.00
C THR A 91 -8.87 -2.66 -6.49
N ASP A 92 -9.28 -3.63 -7.32
CA ASP A 92 -9.27 -3.47 -8.78
C ASP A 92 -10.53 -2.75 -9.33
N ALA A 93 -11.55 -2.57 -8.48
CA ALA A 93 -12.87 -2.13 -8.93
C ALA A 93 -13.44 -1.03 -8.04
N PRO A 94 -12.94 0.22 -8.13
CA PRO A 94 -13.40 1.33 -7.28
C PRO A 94 -14.90 1.61 -7.44
N PHE A 95 -15.46 1.45 -8.64
CA PHE A 95 -16.91 1.59 -8.89
C PHE A 95 -17.77 0.43 -8.34
N ARG A 96 -17.14 -0.60 -7.76
CA ARG A 96 -17.82 -1.73 -7.11
C ARG A 96 -17.61 -1.73 -5.60
N GLU A 97 -17.00 -0.68 -5.04
CA GLU A 97 -16.99 -0.44 -3.61
C GLU A 97 -18.43 -0.32 -3.10
N THR A 98 -18.74 -1.06 -2.03
CA THR A 98 -20.05 -1.04 -1.39
C THR A 98 -19.90 -0.51 0.03
N ARG A 99 -20.96 0.11 0.57
CA ARG A 99 -20.95 0.57 1.97
C ARG A 99 -20.56 -0.54 2.95
N SER A 100 -21.05 -1.76 2.74
CA SER A 100 -20.70 -2.90 3.57
C SER A 100 -19.24 -3.31 3.46
N ALA A 101 -18.64 -3.26 2.25
CA ALA A 101 -17.22 -3.55 2.07
C ALA A 101 -16.34 -2.47 2.74
N LEU A 102 -16.69 -1.20 2.58
CA LEU A 102 -15.98 -0.09 3.22
C LEU A 102 -16.06 -0.19 4.75
N GLN A 103 -17.24 -0.48 5.29
CA GLN A 103 -17.45 -0.69 6.74
C GLN A 103 -16.68 -1.90 7.26
N ALA A 104 -16.64 -3.00 6.51
CA ALA A 104 -15.86 -4.18 6.90
C ALA A 104 -14.35 -3.86 6.94
N ALA A 105 -13.84 -3.18 5.90
CA ALA A 105 -12.44 -2.77 5.85
C ALA A 105 -12.08 -1.82 7.00
N ALA A 106 -12.94 -0.83 7.29
CA ALA A 106 -12.76 0.07 8.43
C ALA A 106 -12.82 -0.67 9.78
N ALA A 107 -13.71 -1.65 9.93
CA ALA A 107 -13.82 -2.47 11.14
C ALA A 107 -12.57 -3.37 11.37
N GLU A 108 -11.81 -3.67 10.31
CA GLU A 108 -10.51 -4.34 10.38
C GLU A 108 -9.33 -3.38 10.66
N GLY A 109 -9.64 -2.11 10.91
CA GLY A 109 -8.65 -1.07 11.23
C GLY A 109 -7.87 -0.57 10.03
N LEU A 110 -8.42 -0.67 8.81
CA LEU A 110 -7.84 -0.06 7.61
C LEU A 110 -8.25 1.41 7.52
N GLN A 111 -7.29 2.24 7.14
CA GLN A 111 -7.45 3.70 7.13
C GLN A 111 -7.88 4.25 5.77
N ALA A 112 -7.49 3.57 4.68
CA ALA A 112 -7.77 4.04 3.34
C ALA A 112 -7.96 2.91 2.31
N VAL A 113 -8.58 3.23 1.18
CA VAL A 113 -8.75 2.36 0.01
C VAL A 113 -7.98 2.95 -1.19
N GLU A 114 -7.24 2.11 -1.90
CA GLU A 114 -6.40 2.47 -3.05
C GLU A 114 -6.30 1.29 -4.03
N MET A 115 -5.43 1.35 -5.04
CA MET A 115 -5.43 0.36 -6.14
C MET A 115 -4.05 -0.23 -6.49
N GLU A 116 -3.00 0.03 -5.72
CA GLU A 116 -1.60 -0.25 -6.09
C GLU A 116 -0.73 -0.92 -5.00
N VAL A 117 -1.06 -0.83 -3.70
CA VAL A 117 -0.13 -1.23 -2.62
C VAL A 117 0.01 -2.74 -2.45
N ALA A 118 -1.10 -3.50 -2.37
CA ALA A 118 -1.05 -4.96 -2.22
C ALA A 118 -0.15 -5.68 -3.24
N PRO A 119 -0.24 -5.42 -4.55
CA PRO A 119 0.60 -6.11 -5.52
C PRO A 119 2.08 -5.66 -5.41
N LEU A 120 2.36 -4.40 -5.08
CA LEU A 120 3.73 -3.91 -4.85
C LEU A 120 4.38 -4.59 -3.63
N TYR A 121 3.63 -4.75 -2.54
CA TYR A 121 4.09 -5.46 -1.34
C TYR A 121 4.14 -6.98 -1.53
N ALA A 122 3.44 -7.55 -2.51
CA ALA A 122 3.62 -8.95 -2.88
C ALA A 122 4.83 -9.17 -3.79
N PHE A 123 5.03 -8.27 -4.76
CA PHE A 123 6.20 -8.22 -5.64
C PHE A 123 7.52 -8.09 -4.85
N ALA A 124 7.55 -7.20 -3.85
CA ALA A 124 8.74 -6.88 -3.08
C ALA A 124 9.48 -8.12 -2.50
N PRO A 125 8.86 -8.99 -1.67
CA PRO A 125 9.52 -10.18 -1.16
C PRO A 125 9.72 -11.26 -2.24
N ALA A 126 8.81 -11.38 -3.21
CA ALA A 126 8.92 -12.38 -4.28
C ALA A 126 10.12 -12.15 -5.20
N CYS A 127 10.47 -10.88 -5.44
CA CYS A 127 11.59 -10.46 -6.29
C CYS A 127 12.79 -9.91 -5.50
N HIS A 128 12.77 -10.01 -4.16
CA HIS A 128 13.80 -9.48 -3.25
C HIS A 128 14.12 -8.00 -3.48
N ARG A 129 13.09 -7.18 -3.64
CA ARG A 129 13.20 -5.74 -3.92
C ARG A 129 12.68 -4.89 -2.75
N PRO A 130 13.41 -3.84 -2.34
CA PRO A 130 12.94 -2.95 -1.29
C PRO A 130 11.89 -1.99 -1.85
N VAL A 131 10.67 -2.08 -1.31
CA VAL A 131 9.53 -1.25 -1.69
C VAL A 131 8.87 -0.69 -0.43
N VAL A 132 8.57 0.60 -0.44
CA VAL A 132 7.75 1.26 0.58
C VAL A 132 6.65 2.04 -0.11
N CYS A 133 5.46 2.06 0.48
CA CYS A 133 4.30 2.73 -0.09
C CYS A 133 3.70 3.76 0.86
N PHE A 134 3.28 4.87 0.27
CA PHE A 134 2.50 5.92 0.91
C PHE A 134 1.14 6.06 0.25
N ALA A 135 0.11 6.31 1.05
CA ALA A 135 -1.22 6.66 0.58
C ALA A 135 -1.58 8.07 1.06
N LEU A 136 -1.98 8.94 0.13
CA LEU A 136 -2.40 10.32 0.38
C LEU A 136 -3.93 10.38 0.39
N VAL A 137 -4.50 10.77 1.52
CA VAL A 137 -5.94 10.88 1.76
C VAL A 137 -6.35 12.33 1.91
#